data_AF-A0A3B8UBI0-F1
#
_entry.id   AF-A0A3B8UBI0-F1
#
_cell.length_a   1.000
_cell.length_b   1.000
_cell.length_c   1.000
_cell.angle_alpha   90.00
_cell.angle_beta   90.00
_cell.angle_gamma   90.00
#
_symmetry.space_group_name_H-M   'P 1'
#
loop_
_entity.id
_entity.type
_entity.pdbx_description
1 polymer ?
#
loop_
_entity_poly.entity_id
_entity_poly.type
_entity_poly.pdbx_seq_one_letter_code
_entity_poly.pdbx_strand_id
1 'polypeptide(L)'
;MSDDLWTWACAAYAAPGVSEACLSLQDYHEQNVPLLLWAAWTAVTGRRPDEETIEAACDTARAWQTTTIAPLRAVRRTLKTPVPDLETDARLAVREQVKAAELAAERHLLEGL
;
A
#
# COMPACT_ATOMS: atom_id res chain seq x y z
N MET A 1 2.41 23.39 -7.13
CA MET A 1 1.54 22.34 -6.57
C MET A 1 2.32 21.74 -5.43
N SER A 2 1.74 21.67 -4.24
CA SER A 2 2.41 21.11 -3.07
C SER A 2 2.96 19.73 -3.41
N ASP A 3 4.28 19.56 -3.33
CA ASP A 3 4.96 18.26 -3.42
C ASP A 3 4.65 17.45 -2.16
N ASP A 4 3.40 17.01 -2.02
CA ASP A 4 3.04 16.06 -0.98
C ASP A 4 3.62 14.69 -1.30
N LEU A 5 3.94 13.94 -0.24
CA LEU A 5 4.53 12.60 -0.32
C LEU A 5 3.69 11.67 -1.21
N TRP A 6 2.36 11.83 -1.23
CA TRP A 6 1.46 11.06 -2.08
C TRP A 6 1.73 11.27 -3.58
N THR A 7 1.84 12.53 -4.01
CA THR A 7 2.11 12.87 -5.41
C THR A 7 3.46 12.33 -5.85
N TRP A 8 4.48 12.47 -5.01
CA TRP A 8 5.81 11.90 -5.27
C TRP A 8 5.75 10.36 -5.35
N ALA A 9 5.06 9.72 -4.41
CA ALA A 9 4.97 8.26 -4.35
C ALA A 9 4.24 7.67 -5.56
N CYS A 10 3.17 8.33 -6.04
CA CYS A 10 2.50 7.95 -7.27
C CYS A 10 3.45 8.01 -8.48
N ALA A 11 4.24 9.08 -8.59
CA ALA A 11 5.21 9.23 -9.67
C ALA A 11 6.35 8.20 -9.57
N ALA A 12 6.87 7.96 -8.37
CA ALA A 12 7.90 6.96 -8.11
C ALA A 12 7.40 5.55 -8.44
N TYR A 13 6.19 5.19 -8.00
CA TYR A 13 5.59 3.88 -8.25
C TYR A 13 5.35 3.62 -9.75
N ALA A 14 5.02 4.67 -10.51
CA ALA A 14 4.84 4.61 -11.96
C ALA A 14 6.14 4.52 -12.76
N ALA A 15 7.31 4.71 -12.14
CA ALA A 15 8.59 4.62 -12.82
C ALA A 15 8.91 3.16 -13.24
N PRO A 16 9.67 2.97 -14.33
CA PRO A 16 9.99 1.63 -14.84
C PRO A 16 10.57 0.70 -13.77
N GLY A 17 9.96 -0.48 -13.60
CA GLY A 17 10.40 -1.52 -12.66
C GLY A 17 10.03 -1.30 -11.19
N VAL A 18 9.57 -0.10 -10.79
CA VAL A 18 9.28 0.18 -9.37
C VAL A 18 8.05 -0.57 -8.88
N SER A 19 6.93 -0.48 -9.61
CA SER A 19 5.71 -1.24 -9.29
C SER A 19 5.99 -2.75 -9.19
N GLU A 20 6.79 -3.32 -10.11
CA GLU A 20 7.15 -4.74 -10.09
C GLU A 20 7.98 -5.09 -8.85
N ALA A 21 8.98 -4.26 -8.50
CA ALA A 21 9.79 -4.44 -7.30
C ALA A 21 8.93 -4.35 -6.02
N CYS A 22 8.05 -3.35 -5.91
CA CYS A 22 7.13 -3.18 -4.79
C CYS A 22 6.22 -4.40 -4.64
N LEU A 23 5.60 -4.88 -5.72
CA LEU A 23 4.74 -6.05 -5.70
C LEU A 23 5.51 -7.32 -5.32
N SER A 24 6.74 -7.49 -5.82
CA SER A 24 7.60 -8.61 -5.43
C SER A 24 7.92 -8.58 -3.94
N LEU A 25 8.31 -7.42 -3.41
CA LEU A 25 8.60 -7.25 -1.98
C LEU A 25 7.35 -7.48 -1.11
N GLN A 26 6.19 -7.01 -1.56
CA GLN A 26 4.91 -7.19 -0.89
C GLN A 26 4.48 -8.66 -0.87
N ASP A 27 4.60 -9.37 -1.99
CA ASP A 27 4.05 -10.71 -2.16
C ASP A 27 4.97 -11.80 -1.58
N TYR A 28 6.28 -11.63 -1.70
CA TYR A 28 7.27 -12.64 -1.26
C TYR A 28 7.94 -12.32 0.07
N HIS A 29 7.93 -11.06 0.49
CA HIS A 29 8.63 -10.60 1.70
C HIS A 29 7.73 -9.82 2.66
N GLU A 30 6.43 -9.80 2.41
CA GLU A 30 5.40 -9.14 3.24
C GLU A 30 5.71 -7.66 3.52
N GLN A 31 6.48 -7.01 2.64
CA GLN A 31 6.85 -5.61 2.82
C GLN A 31 5.65 -4.68 2.63
N ASN A 32 5.65 -3.59 3.40
CA ASN A 32 4.63 -2.56 3.29
C ASN A 32 5.05 -1.51 2.26
N VAL A 33 4.36 -1.47 1.12
CA VAL A 33 4.69 -0.57 0.00
C VAL A 33 4.66 0.92 0.41
N PRO A 34 3.66 1.43 1.15
CA PRO A 34 3.71 2.79 1.69
C PRO A 34 5.00 3.10 2.47
N LEU A 35 5.41 2.23 3.39
CA LEU A 35 6.64 2.42 4.17
C LEU A 35 7.89 2.42 3.28
N LEU A 36 7.97 1.54 2.28
CA LEU A 36 9.07 1.51 1.31
C LEU A 36 9.16 2.83 0.52
N LEU A 37 8.02 3.36 0.08
CA LEU A 37 7.96 4.62 -0.67
C LEU A 37 8.30 5.82 0.22
N TRP A 38 7.84 5.84 1.47
CA TRP A 38 8.25 6.86 2.45
C TRP A 38 9.78 6.83 2.69
N ALA A 39 10.37 5.65 2.87
CA ALA A 39 11.81 5.51 3.06
C ALA A 39 12.61 5.98 1.83
N ALA A 40 12.12 5.67 0.63
CA ALA A 40 12.73 6.15 -0.61
C ALA A 40 12.59 7.68 -0.77
N TRP A 41 11.44 8.25 -0.40
CA TRP A 41 11.20 9.69 -0.45
C TRP A 41 12.12 10.45 0.49
N THR A 42 12.25 9.99 1.74
CA THR A 42 13.12 10.62 2.73
C THR A 42 14.56 10.64 2.25
N ALA A 43 15.05 9.51 1.70
CA ALA A 43 16.38 9.41 1.12
C ALA A 43 16.60 10.37 -0.07
N VAL A 44 15.71 10.38 -1.06
CA VAL A 44 15.86 11.18 -2.30
C VAL A 44 15.75 12.68 -2.02
N THR A 45 14.97 13.07 -1.01
CA THR A 45 14.76 14.47 -0.65
C THR A 45 15.75 14.98 0.41
N GLY A 46 16.70 14.15 0.85
CA GLY A 46 17.70 14.53 1.84
C GLY A 46 17.16 14.67 3.27
N ARG A 47 15.95 14.18 3.54
CA ARG A 47 15.39 14.10 4.91
C ARG A 47 16.15 13.03 5.69
N ARG A 48 16.43 13.30 6.96
CA ARG A 48 17.13 12.40 7.88
C ARG A 48 16.26 12.20 9.11
N PRO A 49 15.22 11.36 9.06
CA PRO A 49 14.48 10.99 10.26
C PRO A 49 15.45 10.36 11.26
N ASP A 50 15.28 10.70 12.54
CA ASP A 50 16.02 10.07 13.61
C ASP A 50 15.49 8.65 13.89
N GLU A 51 16.15 7.96 14.81
CA GLU A 51 15.81 6.58 15.17
C GLU A 51 14.36 6.47 15.68
N GLU A 52 13.92 7.41 16.52
CA GLU A 52 12.55 7.46 17.05
C GLU A 52 11.51 7.64 15.94
N THR A 53 11.76 8.52 14.97
CA THR A 53 10.87 8.72 13.82
C THR A 53 10.79 7.47 12.94
N ILE A 54 11.92 6.79 12.71
CA ILE A 54 11.96 5.55 11.92
C ILE A 54 11.20 4.43 12.64
N GLU A 55 11.40 4.28 13.95
CA GLU A 55 10.70 3.31 14.78
C GLU A 55 9.19 3.56 14.75
N ALA A 56 8.76 4.81 14.98
CA ALA A 56 7.34 5.20 14.91
C ALA A 56 6.70 4.93 13.54
N ALA A 57 7.42 5.19 12.45
CA ALA A 57 6.96 4.88 11.10
C ALA A 57 6.78 3.37 10.89
N CYS A 58 7.74 2.57 11.37
CA CYS A 58 7.68 1.11 11.28
C CYS A 58 6.52 0.53 12.09
N ASP A 59 6.30 1.01 13.32
CA ASP A 59 5.23 0.55 14.19
C ASP A 59 3.85 0.94 13.66
N THR A 60 3.70 2.17 13.17
CA THR A 60 2.48 2.64 12.54
C THR A 60 2.14 1.79 11.31
N ALA A 61 3.13 1.55 10.43
CA ALA A 61 2.96 0.72 9.26
C ALA A 61 2.60 -0.72 9.63
N ARG A 62 3.26 -1.32 10.63
CA ARG A 62 2.99 -2.69 11.08
C ARG A 62 1.59 -2.82 11.65
N ALA A 63 1.18 -1.89 12.51
CA ALA A 63 -0.15 -1.88 13.11
C ALA A 63 -1.23 -1.77 12.03
N TRP A 64 -1.13 -0.78 11.14
CA TRP A 64 -2.11 -0.55 10.08
C TRP A 64 -2.13 -1.64 9.00
N GLN A 65 -0.95 -2.20 8.67
CA GLN A 65 -0.84 -3.35 7.79
C GLN A 65 -1.62 -4.53 8.34
N THR A 66 -1.49 -4.81 9.64
CA THR A 66 -2.12 -5.95 10.30
C THR A 66 -3.62 -5.78 10.45
N THR A 67 -4.09 -4.60 10.85
CA THR A 67 -5.49 -4.37 11.19
C THR A 67 -6.36 -4.03 9.98
N THR A 68 -5.78 -3.45 8.92
CA THR A 68 -6.55 -2.87 7.81
C THR A 68 -6.10 -3.39 6.45
N ILE A 69 -4.85 -3.16 6.05
CA ILE A 69 -4.42 -3.42 4.67
C ILE A 69 -4.41 -4.93 4.35
N ALA A 70 -3.81 -5.76 5.21
CA ALA A 70 -3.74 -7.20 4.97
C ALA A 70 -5.15 -7.86 4.92
N PRO A 71 -6.10 -7.55 5.83
CA PRO A 71 -7.47 -8.03 5.73
C PRO A 71 -8.18 -7.63 4.41
N LEU A 72 -8.09 -6.35 4.00
CA LEU A 72 -8.68 -5.89 2.75
C LEU A 72 -8.09 -6.63 1.54
N ARG A 73 -6.77 -6.77 1.52
CA ARG A 73 -6.05 -7.49 0.47
C ARG A 73 -6.43 -8.96 0.40
N ALA A 74 -6.59 -9.62 1.56
CA ALA A 74 -7.04 -11.00 1.64
C ALA A 74 -8.43 -11.16 1.01
N VAL A 75 -9.38 -10.29 1.39
CA VAL A 75 -10.74 -10.28 0.81
C VAL A 75 -10.68 -10.05 -0.70
N ARG A 76 -9.93 -9.05 -1.18
CA ARG A 76 -9.76 -8.76 -2.62
C ARG A 76 -9.19 -9.96 -3.38
N ARG A 77 -8.25 -10.71 -2.80
CA ARG A 77 -7.66 -11.91 -3.40
C ARG A 77 -8.68 -13.04 -3.47
N THR A 78 -9.42 -13.30 -2.39
CA THR A 78 -10.49 -14.32 -2.35
C THR A 78 -11.58 -14.04 -3.38
N LEU A 79 -11.95 -12.77 -3.57
CA LEU A 79 -12.95 -12.35 -4.54
C LEU A 79 -12.53 -12.56 -6.01
N LYS A 80 -11.29 -13.00 -6.31
CA LYS A 80 -10.93 -13.45 -7.67
C LYS A 80 -11.56 -14.80 -8.01
N THR A 81 -11.71 -15.68 -7.03
CA THR A 81 -12.23 -17.04 -7.20
C THR A 81 -13.75 -16.99 -7.42
N PRO A 82 -14.29 -17.71 -8.42
CA PRO A 82 -15.73 -17.88 -8.57
C PRO A 82 -16.39 -18.44 -7.31
N VAL A 83 -17.62 -18.00 -7.02
CA VAL A 83 -18.46 -18.52 -5.94
C VAL A 83 -19.68 -19.18 -6.60
N PRO A 84 -20.03 -20.44 -6.26
CA PRO A 84 -21.22 -21.09 -6.80
C PRO A 84 -22.46 -20.23 -6.60
N ASP A 85 -23.34 -20.22 -7.61
CA ASP A 85 -24.63 -19.52 -7.60
C ASP A 85 -24.57 -17.99 -7.43
N LEU A 86 -23.38 -17.39 -7.44
CA LEU A 86 -23.17 -15.94 -7.41
C LEU A 86 -22.69 -15.42 -8.76
N GLU A 87 -23.41 -14.43 -9.30
CA GLU A 87 -23.05 -13.78 -10.56
C GLU A 87 -21.64 -13.19 -10.53
N THR A 88 -20.89 -13.43 -11.61
CA THR A 88 -19.47 -13.02 -11.71
C THR A 88 -19.32 -11.50 -11.63
N ASP A 89 -20.17 -10.76 -12.34
CA ASP A 89 -20.09 -9.30 -12.38
C ASP A 89 -20.40 -8.68 -11.02
N ALA A 90 -21.38 -9.23 -10.29
CA ALA A 90 -21.72 -8.78 -8.94
C ALA A 90 -20.53 -8.97 -7.97
N ARG A 91 -19.88 -10.14 -8.02
CA ARG A 91 -18.68 -10.44 -7.22
C ARG A 91 -17.50 -9.52 -7.59
N LEU A 92 -17.25 -9.30 -8.88
CA LEU A 92 -16.15 -8.44 -9.32
C LEU A 92 -16.41 -6.96 -9.01
N ALA A 93 -17.66 -6.51 -8.99
CA ALA A 93 -18.00 -5.16 -8.53
C ALA A 93 -17.63 -4.95 -7.05
N VAL A 94 -17.92 -5.92 -6.18
CA VAL A 94 -17.47 -5.89 -4.77
C VAL A 94 -15.95 -5.89 -4.69
N ARG A 95 -15.27 -6.69 -5.52
CA ARG A 95 -13.80 -6.72 -5.56
C ARG A 95 -13.19 -5.36 -5.86
N GLU A 96 -13.75 -4.60 -6.80
CA GLU A 96 -13.25 -3.25 -7.10
C GLU A 96 -13.51 -2.27 -5.95
N GLN A 97 -14.61 -2.39 -5.22
CA GLN A 97 -14.85 -1.59 -4.01
C GLN A 97 -13.83 -1.90 -2.91
N VAL A 98 -13.53 -3.19 -2.67
CA VAL A 98 -12.50 -3.60 -1.70
C VAL A 98 -11.11 -3.10 -2.13
N LYS A 99 -10.80 -3.17 -3.44
CA LYS A 99 -9.55 -2.62 -3.98
C LYS A 99 -9.45 -1.11 -3.76
N ALA A 100 -10.53 -0.36 -3.97
CA ALA A 100 -10.55 1.08 -3.72
C ALA A 100 -10.32 1.38 -2.23
N ALA A 101 -10.93 0.61 -1.32
CA ALA A 101 -10.71 0.73 0.11
C ALA A 101 -9.25 0.37 0.51
N GLU A 102 -8.66 -0.67 -0.07
CA GLU A 102 -7.25 -1.03 0.15
C GLU A 102 -6.31 0.11 -0.27
N LEU A 103 -6.52 0.68 -1.45
CA LEU A 103 -5.72 1.82 -1.94
C LEU A 103 -5.90 3.07 -1.07
N ALA A 104 -7.12 3.35 -0.59
CA ALA A 104 -7.36 4.44 0.34
C ALA A 104 -6.64 4.21 1.68
N ALA A 105 -6.63 2.98 2.20
CA ALA A 105 -5.91 2.62 3.41
C ALA A 105 -4.39 2.77 3.25
N GLU A 106 -3.83 2.36 2.10
CA GLU A 106 -2.41 2.54 1.76
C GLU A 106 -2.05 4.03 1.66
N ARG A 107 -2.90 4.84 1.03
CA ARG A 107 -2.74 6.29 0.95
C ARG A 107 -2.72 6.95 2.32
N HIS A 108 -3.70 6.64 3.18
CA HIS A 108 -3.77 7.25 4.52
C HIS A 108 -2.60 6.83 5.41
N LEU A 109 -2.10 5.60 5.26
CA LEU A 109 -0.85 5.23 5.90
C LEU A 109 0.29 6.12 5.41
N LEU A 110 0.48 6.23 4.10
CA LEU A 110 1.56 7.03 3.54
C LEU A 110 1.50 8.49 3.97
N GLU A 111 0.31 9.11 3.98
CA GLU A 111 0.12 10.50 4.42
C GLU A 111 0.34 10.69 5.93
N GLY A 112 0.27 9.61 6.72
CA GLY A 112 0.52 9.60 8.16
C GLY A 112 1.97 9.27 8.56
N LEU A 113 2.85 8.97 7.61
CA LEU A 113 4.29 8.74 7.80
C LEU A 113 5.10 10.01 7.47
#